data_AF-A0A2I0M9U3-F1
#
_entry.id   AF-A0A2I0M9U3-F1
#
_cell.length_a   1.000
_cell.length_b   1.000
_cell.length_c   1.000
_cell.angle_alpha   90.00
_cell.angle_beta   90.00
_cell.angle_gamma   90.00
#
_symmetry.space_group_name_H-M   'P 1'
#
loop_
_entity.id
_entity.type
_entity.pdbx_description
1 polymer ?
#
loop_
_entity_poly.entity_id
_entity_poly.type
_entity_poly.pdbx_seq_one_letter_code
_entity_poly.pdbx_strand_id
1 'polypeptide(L)'
;MCGCGASVPSTQQYSVNQPAPASMKKSPLAAAGMAKRIAIAKQLASIKALGKGSDLEKAFATVALVYNNSADPEGKLSRADTKNLLQTQFGSFIQGQENKPKYQEIISSLDEESENKLDFEDFMIVLISLSLMSDLLQEIRKVKTTK
;
A
#
# COMPACT_ATOMS: atom_id res chain seq x y z
N MET A 1 -40.78 -58.82 2.70
CA MET A 1 -41.73 -58.52 3.80
C MET A 1 -41.69 -57.02 4.04
N CYS A 2 -42.88 -56.40 4.09
CA CYS A 2 -43.21 -55.00 4.45
C CYS A 2 -42.61 -53.89 3.56
N GLY A 3 -43.36 -52.95 2.99
CA GLY A 3 -44.77 -52.61 3.17
C GLY A 3 -45.28 -51.64 2.09
N CYS A 4 -46.60 -51.61 1.98
CA CYS A 4 -47.44 -50.95 0.99
C CYS A 4 -47.50 -49.42 1.12
N GLY A 5 -48.02 -48.75 0.08
CA GLY A 5 -48.64 -47.44 0.21
C GLY A 5 -48.72 -46.59 -1.05
N ALA A 6 -49.58 -46.95 -2.01
CA ALA A 6 -49.99 -46.05 -3.10
C ALA A 6 -51.00 -45.01 -2.58
N SER A 7 -51.01 -43.79 -3.15
CA SER A 7 -52.23 -42.98 -3.44
C SER A 7 -51.88 -41.59 -4.03
N VAL A 8 -52.44 -41.30 -5.20
CA VAL A 8 -52.74 -39.98 -5.81
C VAL A 8 -54.25 -40.08 -6.14
N PRO A 9 -55.13 -39.05 -6.17
CA PRO A 9 -54.92 -37.64 -6.58
C PRO A 9 -55.75 -36.56 -5.83
N SER A 10 -55.54 -35.28 -6.15
CA SER A 10 -56.59 -34.36 -6.66
C SER A 10 -56.28 -32.88 -6.42
N THR A 11 -56.12 -32.18 -7.55
CA THR A 11 -56.53 -30.82 -7.92
C THR A 11 -57.16 -29.90 -6.87
N GLN A 12 -56.52 -28.75 -6.61
CA GLN A 12 -57.21 -27.46 -6.62
C GLN A 12 -56.31 -26.40 -7.26
N GLN A 13 -56.79 -25.84 -8.37
CA GLN A 13 -56.29 -24.63 -9.00
C GLN A 13 -56.74 -23.42 -8.16
N TYR A 14 -55.81 -22.54 -7.80
CA TYR A 14 -56.13 -21.13 -7.57
C TYR A 14 -55.15 -20.24 -8.32
N SER A 15 -55.76 -19.28 -8.98
CA SER A 15 -55.22 -18.37 -9.98
C SER A 15 -54.46 -17.19 -9.34
N VAL A 16 -53.36 -16.81 -9.98
CA VAL A 16 -52.85 -15.43 -10.17
C VAL A 16 -52.66 -14.55 -8.93
N ASN A 17 -51.40 -14.32 -8.56
CA ASN A 17 -50.76 -12.99 -8.56
C ASN A 17 -49.33 -13.05 -7.97
N GLN A 18 -48.33 -12.84 -8.84
CA GLN A 18 -46.95 -12.54 -8.47
C GLN A 18 -46.78 -11.02 -8.41
N PRO A 19 -46.24 -10.45 -7.32
CA PRO A 19 -45.50 -9.21 -7.38
C PRO A 19 -43.99 -9.48 -7.30
N ALA A 20 -43.24 -8.76 -8.14
CA ALA A 20 -41.81 -8.84 -8.39
C ALA A 20 -40.91 -8.69 -7.14
N PRO A 21 -39.67 -9.23 -7.15
CA PRO A 21 -38.70 -8.98 -6.09
C PRO A 21 -38.27 -7.51 -6.11
N ALA A 22 -38.39 -6.85 -4.95
CA ALA A 22 -37.93 -5.50 -4.74
C ALA A 22 -36.42 -5.41 -5.02
N SER A 23 -36.08 -4.64 -6.05
CA SER A 23 -34.72 -4.26 -6.42
C SER A 23 -34.07 -3.51 -5.24
N MET A 24 -33.20 -4.19 -4.51
CA MET A 24 -32.28 -3.54 -3.56
C MET A 24 -31.32 -2.69 -4.38
N LYS A 25 -31.60 -1.38 -4.42
CA LYS A 25 -30.74 -0.36 -4.98
C LYS A 25 -29.35 -0.50 -4.34
N LYS A 26 -28.34 -0.84 -5.15
CA LYS A 26 -26.93 -0.58 -4.82
C LYS A 26 -26.79 0.92 -4.60
N SER A 27 -26.63 1.33 -3.35
CA SER A 27 -26.12 2.66 -3.03
C SER A 27 -24.73 2.80 -3.65
N PRO A 28 -24.45 3.83 -4.48
CA PRO A 28 -23.08 4.14 -4.83
C PRO A 28 -22.45 4.73 -3.57
N LEU A 29 -21.66 3.93 -2.86
CA LEU A 29 -20.82 4.42 -1.79
C LEU A 29 -19.80 5.37 -2.45
N ALA A 30 -20.12 6.64 -2.30
CA ALA A 30 -19.35 7.84 -2.55
C ALA A 30 -17.97 7.63 -3.20
N ALA A 31 -17.83 8.18 -4.41
CA ALA A 31 -16.59 8.81 -4.83
C ALA A 31 -16.30 10.01 -3.91
N ALA A 32 -15.99 9.74 -2.65
CA ALA A 32 -15.60 10.72 -1.66
C ALA A 32 -14.15 11.11 -1.94
N GLY A 33 -13.99 12.22 -2.66
CA GLY A 33 -12.83 13.09 -2.60
C GLY A 33 -11.50 12.42 -2.91
N MET A 34 -11.14 12.32 -4.19
CA MET A 34 -9.73 12.35 -4.57
C MET A 34 -9.20 13.76 -4.25
N ALA A 35 -8.94 14.03 -2.96
CA ALA A 35 -8.25 15.23 -2.54
C ALA A 35 -6.95 15.28 -3.33
N LYS A 36 -6.75 16.33 -4.13
CA LYS A 36 -5.51 16.52 -4.90
C LYS A 36 -4.35 16.41 -3.91
N ARG A 37 -3.59 15.31 -3.96
CA ARG A 37 -2.41 15.12 -3.13
C ARG A 37 -1.50 16.32 -3.36
N ILE A 38 -1.28 17.11 -2.33
CA ILE A 38 -0.42 18.28 -2.39
C ILE A 38 1.00 17.79 -2.72
N ALA A 39 1.69 18.45 -3.66
CA ALA A 39 3.06 18.09 -3.97
C ALA A 39 3.95 18.17 -2.72
N ILE A 40 4.84 17.19 -2.55
CA ILE A 40 5.75 17.10 -1.38
C ILE A 40 6.52 18.40 -1.18
N ALA A 41 7.00 19.04 -2.25
CA ALA A 41 7.69 20.34 -2.17
C ALA A 41 6.84 21.43 -1.51
N LYS A 42 5.53 21.47 -1.81
CA LYS A 42 4.59 22.43 -1.22
C LYS A 42 4.28 22.09 0.24
N GLN A 43 4.23 20.79 0.60
CA GLN A 43 4.09 20.36 1.99
C GLN A 43 5.35 20.73 2.80
N LEU A 44 6.55 20.45 2.30
CA LEU A 44 7.81 20.83 2.95
C LEU A 44 7.91 22.33 3.20
N ALA A 45 7.54 23.15 2.21
CA ALA A 45 7.55 24.62 2.35
C ALA A 45 6.56 25.13 3.41
N SER A 46 5.50 24.37 3.73
CA SER A 46 4.55 24.73 4.77
C SER A 46 5.04 24.43 6.20
N ILE A 47 6.08 23.60 6.34
CA ILE A 47 6.65 23.24 7.64
C ILE A 47 7.66 24.32 8.05
N LYS A 48 7.22 25.26 8.89
CA LYS A 48 8.05 26.41 9.34
C LYS A 48 9.41 25.99 9.90
N ALA A 49 9.49 24.87 10.62
CA ALA A 49 10.73 24.35 11.20
C ALA A 49 11.79 24.01 10.15
N LEU A 50 11.39 23.56 8.95
CA LEU A 50 12.33 23.20 7.87
C LEU A 50 12.89 24.40 7.12
N GLY A 51 12.31 25.59 7.28
CA GLY A 51 12.81 26.81 6.62
C GLY A 51 14.27 27.12 6.95
N LYS A 52 14.72 26.75 8.16
CA LYS A 52 16.12 26.85 8.60
C LYS A 52 16.78 25.49 8.85
N GLY A 53 16.10 24.39 8.49
CA GLY A 53 16.59 23.04 8.70
C GLY A 53 17.80 22.71 7.83
N SER A 54 18.71 21.91 8.36
CA SER A 54 19.81 21.28 7.66
C SER A 54 19.32 20.34 6.55
N ASP A 55 20.22 19.95 5.65
CA ASP A 55 19.90 19.01 4.57
C ASP A 55 19.43 17.66 5.11
N LEU A 56 19.98 17.21 6.24
CA LEU A 56 19.59 15.96 6.88
C LEU A 56 18.15 16.05 7.43
N GLU A 57 17.81 17.13 8.13
CA GLU A 57 16.45 17.34 8.66
C GLU A 57 15.43 17.42 7.51
N LYS A 58 15.77 18.11 6.42
CA LYS A 58 14.94 18.18 5.22
C LYS A 58 14.77 16.82 4.54
N ALA A 59 15.84 16.02 4.46
CA ALA A 59 15.79 14.67 3.91
C ALA A 59 14.84 13.78 4.73
N PHE A 60 14.98 13.78 6.06
CA PHE A 60 14.11 12.97 6.93
C PHE A 60 12.66 13.46 6.94
N ALA A 61 12.42 14.78 6.88
CA ALA A 61 11.07 15.29 6.72
C ALA A 61 10.45 14.90 5.37
N THR A 62 11.27 14.80 4.32
CA THR A 62 10.82 14.28 3.01
C THR A 62 10.41 12.82 3.14
N VAL A 63 11.20 11.98 3.81
CA VAL A 63 10.86 10.57 4.05
C VAL A 63 9.56 10.45 4.85
N ALA A 64 9.41 11.22 5.93
CA ALA A 64 8.19 11.22 6.73
C ALA A 64 6.94 11.64 5.93
N LEU A 65 7.06 12.66 5.07
CA LEU A 65 5.95 13.09 4.20
C LEU A 65 5.61 12.05 3.13
N VAL A 66 6.60 11.41 2.52
CA VAL A 66 6.40 10.34 1.53
C VAL A 66 5.62 9.19 2.16
N TYR A 67 6.01 8.77 3.37
CA TYR A 67 5.29 7.78 4.16
C TYR A 67 3.85 8.24 4.45
N ASN A 68 3.69 9.41 5.09
CA ASN A 68 2.38 9.91 5.53
C ASN A 68 1.40 10.11 4.36
N ASN A 69 1.88 10.52 3.20
CA ASN A 69 1.05 10.68 2.01
C ASN A 69 0.56 9.35 1.44
N SER A 70 1.25 8.25 1.72
CA SER A 70 0.98 6.93 1.18
C SER A 70 0.28 6.02 2.20
N ALA A 71 0.40 6.34 3.49
CA ALA A 71 -0.27 5.65 4.57
C ALA A 71 -1.81 5.76 4.48
N ASP A 72 -2.47 4.74 5.00
CA ASP A 72 -3.92 4.67 5.16
C ASP A 72 -4.42 5.60 6.28
N PRO A 73 -5.75 5.69 6.52
CA PRO A 73 -6.30 6.50 7.61
C PRO A 73 -5.83 6.09 9.01
N GLU A 74 -5.35 4.86 9.20
CA GLU A 74 -4.77 4.38 10.45
C GLU A 74 -3.28 4.76 10.60
N GLY A 75 -2.70 5.42 9.59
CA GLY A 75 -1.32 5.86 9.57
C GLY A 75 -0.33 4.74 9.27
N LYS A 76 -0.76 3.66 8.60
CA LYS A 76 0.08 2.51 8.24
C LYS A 76 0.16 2.28 6.73
N LEU A 77 1.19 1.58 6.29
CA LEU A 77 1.37 1.18 4.88
C LEU A 77 1.07 -0.30 4.68
N SER A 78 0.26 -0.60 3.67
CA SER A 78 0.18 -1.99 3.20
C SER A 78 1.51 -2.42 2.59
N ARG A 79 1.80 -3.72 2.60
CA ARG A 79 3.01 -4.25 1.95
C ARG A 79 3.02 -3.99 0.44
N ALA A 80 1.85 -4.00 -0.20
CA ALA A 80 1.67 -3.66 -1.61
C ALA A 80 2.01 -2.19 -1.88
N ASP A 81 1.49 -1.26 -1.07
CA ASP A 81 1.80 0.18 -1.18
C ASP A 81 3.27 0.44 -0.89
N THR A 82 3.87 -0.28 0.06
CA THR A 82 5.31 -0.20 0.35
C THR A 82 6.14 -0.59 -0.87
N LYS A 83 5.82 -1.72 -1.53
CA LYS A 83 6.51 -2.13 -2.77
C LYS A 83 6.37 -1.08 -3.88
N ASN A 84 5.17 -0.57 -4.08
CA ASN A 84 4.93 0.48 -5.07
C ASN A 84 5.73 1.76 -4.76
N LEU A 85 5.79 2.15 -3.49
CA LEU A 85 6.55 3.32 -3.04
C LEU A 85 8.06 3.12 -3.28
N LEU A 86 8.60 1.94 -2.95
CA LEU A 86 10.00 1.62 -3.23
C LEU A 86 10.31 1.64 -4.74
N GLN A 87 9.44 1.09 -5.58
CA GLN A 87 9.62 1.10 -7.03
C GLN A 87 9.56 2.52 -7.61
N THR A 88 8.66 3.37 -7.11
CA THR A 88 8.40 4.70 -7.69
C THR A 88 9.30 5.81 -7.11
N GLN A 89 9.65 5.74 -5.82
CA GLN A 89 10.41 6.78 -5.13
C GLN A 89 11.84 6.35 -4.80
N PHE A 90 12.13 5.05 -4.81
CA PHE A 90 13.43 4.47 -4.41
C PHE A 90 14.11 3.64 -5.51
N GLY A 91 13.55 3.66 -6.74
CA GLY A 91 13.95 2.84 -7.88
C GLY A 91 15.46 2.88 -8.17
N SER A 92 16.05 4.08 -8.21
CA SER A 92 17.48 4.23 -8.52
C SER A 92 18.41 3.57 -7.49
N PHE A 93 17.97 3.43 -6.23
CA PHE A 93 18.79 2.80 -5.19
C PHE A 93 18.68 1.27 -5.22
N ILE A 94 17.53 0.76 -5.68
CA ILE A 94 17.29 -0.69 -5.78
C ILE A 94 17.72 -1.27 -7.13
N GLN A 95 17.89 -0.43 -8.15
CA GLN A 95 18.32 -0.84 -9.47
C GLN A 95 19.69 -1.53 -9.42
N GLY A 96 19.78 -2.72 -10.00
CA GLY A 96 20.99 -3.55 -10.00
C GLY A 96 21.23 -4.31 -8.69
N GLN A 97 20.36 -4.14 -7.69
CA GLN A 97 20.46 -4.80 -6.39
C GLN A 97 19.60 -6.06 -6.30
N GLU A 98 18.83 -6.38 -7.35
CA GLU A 98 17.74 -7.38 -7.33
C GLU A 98 18.22 -8.81 -7.06
N ASN A 99 19.48 -9.09 -7.38
CA ASN A 99 20.10 -10.39 -7.18
C ASN A 99 20.79 -10.53 -5.81
N LYS A 100 20.83 -9.47 -4.99
CA LYS A 100 21.45 -9.53 -3.66
C LYS A 100 20.52 -10.30 -2.70
N PRO A 101 21.03 -11.26 -1.90
CA PRO A 101 20.18 -12.06 -1.01
C PRO A 101 19.31 -11.22 -0.06
N LYS A 102 19.87 -10.14 0.50
CA LYS A 102 19.13 -9.23 1.38
C LYS A 102 18.00 -8.48 0.66
N TYR A 103 18.15 -8.16 -0.62
CA TYR A 103 17.07 -7.57 -1.42
C TYR A 103 15.92 -8.57 -1.55
N GLN A 104 16.24 -9.80 -1.95
CA GLN A 104 15.24 -10.85 -2.14
C GLN A 104 14.50 -11.17 -0.84
N GLU A 105 15.19 -11.18 0.30
CA GLU A 105 14.58 -11.35 1.62
C GLU A 105 13.58 -10.23 1.94
N ILE A 106 13.97 -8.97 1.74
CA ILE A 106 13.09 -7.81 1.98
C ILE A 106 11.87 -7.86 1.07
N ILE A 107 12.07 -8.07 -0.25
CA ILE A 107 10.95 -8.12 -1.20
C ILE A 107 10.03 -9.31 -0.93
N SER A 108 10.57 -10.49 -0.60
CA SER A 108 9.78 -11.67 -0.26
C SER A 108 8.93 -11.43 1.00
N SER A 109 9.49 -10.79 2.03
CA SER A 109 8.69 -10.40 3.20
C SER A 109 7.55 -9.47 2.80
N LEU A 110 7.77 -8.51 1.89
CA LEU A 110 6.70 -7.65 1.38
C LEU A 110 5.70 -8.37 0.46
N ASP A 111 6.07 -9.52 -0.12
CA ASP A 111 5.19 -10.38 -0.93
C ASP A 111 4.31 -11.31 -0.11
N GLU A 112 4.60 -11.49 1.19
CA GLU A 112 3.73 -12.26 2.08
C GLU A 112 2.33 -11.63 2.15
N GLU A 113 1.32 -12.42 1.77
CA GLU A 113 -0.09 -12.05 1.90
C GLU A 113 -0.47 -12.08 3.38
N SER A 114 -0.26 -10.95 4.05
CA SER A 114 -0.61 -10.73 5.45
C SER A 114 -1.27 -9.38 5.62
N GLU A 115 -2.25 -9.33 6.54
CA GLU A 115 -2.91 -8.09 6.96
C GLU A 115 -1.99 -7.18 7.79
N ASN A 116 -0.78 -7.64 8.11
CA ASN A 116 0.21 -6.87 8.86
C ASN A 116 0.75 -5.72 7.99
N LYS A 117 0.27 -4.52 8.31
CA LYS A 117 0.73 -3.25 7.74
C LYS A 117 1.96 -2.74 8.49
N LEU A 118 2.83 -2.05 7.76
CA LEU A 118 4.04 -1.44 8.29
C LEU A 118 3.69 -0.11 8.93
N ASP A 119 4.21 0.12 10.13
CA ASP A 119 4.26 1.47 10.67
C ASP A 119 5.49 2.25 10.15
N PHE A 120 5.71 3.46 10.67
CA PHE A 120 6.82 4.29 10.22
C PHE A 120 8.19 3.71 10.60
N GLU A 121 8.30 3.03 11.74
CA GLU A 121 9.55 2.41 12.18
C GLU A 121 9.93 1.26 11.24
N ASP A 122 8.98 0.36 10.96
CA ASP A 122 9.16 -0.75 10.02
C ASP A 122 9.58 -0.24 8.63
N PHE A 123 8.90 0.79 8.14
CA PHE A 123 9.21 1.41 6.85
C PHE A 123 10.64 1.99 6.82
N MET A 124 11.07 2.65 7.89
CA MET A 124 12.42 3.19 8.00
C MET A 124 13.49 2.09 8.02
N ILE A 125 13.24 0.97 8.69
CA ILE A 125 14.14 -0.19 8.70
C ILE A 125 14.33 -0.73 7.28
N VAL A 126 13.26 -0.82 6.49
CA VAL A 126 13.32 -1.23 5.08
C VAL A 126 14.13 -0.22 4.26
N LEU A 127 13.83 1.07 4.35
CA LEU A 127 14.57 2.11 3.61
C LEU A 127 16.06 2.13 3.93
N ILE A 128 16.43 2.06 5.21
CA ILE A 128 17.82 2.04 5.65
C ILE A 128 18.51 0.77 5.15
N SER A 129 17.85 -0.38 5.24
CA SER A 129 18.40 -1.65 4.76
C SER A 129 18.70 -1.65 3.27
N LEU A 130 17.80 -1.10 2.46
CA LEU A 130 17.99 -0.95 1.01
C LEU A 130 19.08 0.09 0.71
N SER A 131 19.12 1.20 1.44
CA SER A 131 20.16 2.24 1.29
C SER A 131 21.55 1.69 1.54
N LEU A 132 21.74 0.92 2.63
CA LEU A 132 23.03 0.33 2.99
C LEU A 132 23.49 -0.75 2.00
N MET A 133 22.53 -1.42 1.35
CA MET A 133 22.81 -2.42 0.34
C MET A 133 23.16 -1.81 -1.02
N SER A 134 22.62 -0.62 -1.31
CA SER A 134 22.89 0.11 -2.55
C SER A 134 24.35 0.53 -2.69
N ASP A 135 24.77 0.85 -3.92
CA ASP A 135 26.13 1.27 -4.20
C ASP A 135 26.41 2.75 -3.86
N LEU A 136 25.40 3.48 -3.34
CA LEU A 136 25.45 4.92 -3.05
C LEU A 136 26.70 5.35 -2.28
N LEU A 137 27.00 4.70 -1.15
CA LEU A 137 28.15 5.10 -0.33
C LEU A 137 29.47 4.88 -1.06
N GLN A 138 29.57 3.84 -1.90
CA GLN A 138 30.75 3.58 -2.70
C GLN A 138 30.89 4.62 -3.81
N GLU A 139 29.79 4.99 -4.48
CA GLU A 139 29.77 6.05 -5.49
C GLU A 139 30.20 7.40 -4.91
N ILE A 140 29.62 7.80 -3.76
CA ILE A 140 30.00 9.03 -3.05
C ILE A 140 31.50 9.04 -2.72
N ARG A 141 32.05 7.90 -2.26
CA ARG A 141 33.47 7.77 -1.93
C ARG A 141 34.37 7.86 -3.16
N LYS A 142 34.01 7.22 -4.27
CA LYS A 142 34.75 7.29 -5.53
C LYS A 142 34.87 8.72 -6.06
N VAL A 143 33.79 9.50 -5.99
CA VAL A 143 33.81 10.92 -6.42
C VAL A 143 34.80 11.74 -5.58
N LYS A 144 34.93 11.45 -4.28
CA LYS A 144 35.86 12.15 -3.39
C LYS A 144 37.34 11.82 -3.64
N THR A 145 37.65 10.62 -4.14
CA THR A 145 39.03 10.19 -4.43
C THR A 145 39.49 10.51 -5.86
N THR A 146 38.60 10.99 -6.73
CA THR A 146 38.92 11.33 -8.14
C THR A 146 39.20 12.83 -8.34
N LYS A 147 39.50 13.56 -7.26
CA LYS A 147 39.96 14.96 -7.24
C LYS A 147 41.27 15.04 -6.49
#